data_AF-A0A293N3P2-F1
#
_entry.id   AF-A0A293N3P2-F1
#
_cell.length_a   1.000
_cell.length_b   1.000
_cell.length_c   1.000
_cell.angle_alpha   90.00
_cell.angle_beta   90.00
_cell.angle_gamma   90.00
#
_symmetry.space_group_name_H-M   'P 1'
#
loop_
_entity.id
_entity.type
_entity.pdbx_description
1 polymer ?
#
loop_
_entity_poly.entity_id
_entity_poly.type
_entity_poly.pdbx_seq_one_letter_code
_entity_poly.pdbx_strand_id
1 'polypeptide(L)'
;MYLSMSRDKKLDELLTFICNEYTRLLDVWIELGVNEDGAKDRFSAACQHVRDVVIELSEGEEAMRATVFKNIEEYTRQDQEYSQSVKLEPVELKAGISPIEKEEALRERVLQMERMKVERLRRRKQLQAEELFLCERLNIPPHVLPKSRVPSLQDLEDLRHSISLLQSEQERRIAQLSNLHGQMSEIIESTGLSPETGDERELICEDLQDVNLSTGVLSRAKAFLLKLKQRKVELEEKRTGLTAELECLWKRLEVSQEEQENFLQKHCNLKSVDMVALQDEVERCHGLKKEKMGQFLAHARAELSALYKKCCFAEHGKCRDYKSASHLALCGIQSSHQERCFPLIVVPSAKGSGV
;
A
#
# COMPACT_ATOMS: atom_id res chain seq x y z
N MET A 1 -16.55 -28.15 -54.84
CA MET A 1 -17.07 -29.10 -55.85
C MET A 1 -18.58 -29.01 -55.79
N TYR A 2 -19.15 -27.99 -56.44
CA TYR A 2 -20.59 -27.75 -56.41
C TYR A 2 -21.28 -28.69 -57.38
N LEU A 3 -22.46 -29.16 -56.99
CA LEU A 3 -23.37 -29.99 -57.79
C LEU A 3 -23.28 -29.64 -59.28
N SER A 4 -22.44 -30.38 -60.03
CA SER A 4 -22.73 -30.58 -61.42
C SER A 4 -23.96 -31.46 -61.39
N MET A 5 -25.14 -30.86 -61.53
CA MET A 5 -26.34 -31.57 -61.93
C MET A 5 -26.09 -32.13 -63.34
N SER A 6 -25.27 -33.18 -63.40
CA SER A 6 -25.42 -34.21 -64.41
C SER A 6 -26.88 -34.59 -64.33
N ARG A 7 -27.64 -34.38 -65.42
CA ARG A 7 -29.09 -34.68 -65.48
C ARG A 7 -29.36 -35.94 -64.68
N ASP A 8 -30.10 -35.74 -63.60
CA ASP A 8 -30.14 -36.66 -62.48
C ASP A 8 -30.83 -37.93 -62.97
N LYS A 9 -30.10 -39.03 -63.13
CA LYS A 9 -30.69 -40.32 -63.57
C LYS A 9 -31.89 -40.70 -62.70
N LYS A 10 -31.91 -40.23 -61.44
CA LYS A 10 -33.02 -40.38 -60.50
C LYS A 10 -34.29 -39.63 -60.89
N LEU A 11 -34.18 -38.46 -61.51
CA LEU A 11 -35.34 -37.74 -62.05
C LEU A 11 -35.93 -38.52 -63.22
N ASP A 12 -35.08 -39.04 -64.10
CA ASP A 12 -35.52 -39.88 -65.23
C ASP A 12 -36.17 -41.19 -64.74
N GLU A 13 -35.62 -41.81 -63.69
CA GLU A 13 -36.21 -42.97 -63.00
C GLU A 13 -37.58 -42.63 -62.38
N LEU A 14 -37.70 -41.48 -61.71
CA LEU A 14 -38.96 -41.03 -61.12
C LEU A 14 -40.02 -40.77 -62.19
N LEU A 15 -39.66 -40.09 -63.29
CA LEU A 15 -40.56 -39.85 -64.42
C LEU A 15 -41.02 -41.17 -65.04
N THR A 16 -40.10 -42.13 -65.19
CA THR A 16 -40.43 -43.47 -65.71
C THR A 16 -41.39 -44.22 -64.78
N PHE A 17 -41.16 -44.16 -63.46
CA PHE A 17 -42.05 -44.74 -62.46
C PHE A 17 -43.46 -44.12 -62.53
N ILE A 18 -43.56 -42.79 -62.56
CA ILE A 18 -44.84 -42.08 -62.66
C ILE A 18 -45.59 -42.49 -63.94
N CYS A 19 -44.90 -42.57 -65.08
CA CYS A 19 -45.50 -43.00 -66.35
C CYS A 19 -46.01 -44.44 -66.31
N ASN A 20 -45.24 -45.36 -65.72
CA ASN A 20 -45.63 -46.77 -65.62
C ASN A 20 -46.85 -46.95 -64.71
N GLU A 21 -46.85 -46.32 -63.53
CA GLU A 21 -47.98 -46.40 -62.60
C GLU A 21 -49.22 -45.68 -63.16
N TYR A 22 -49.04 -44.59 -63.90
CA TYR A 22 -50.15 -43.96 -64.62
C TYR A 22 -50.75 -44.88 -65.70
N THR A 23 -49.91 -45.60 -66.44
CA THR A 23 -50.39 -46.57 -67.44
C THR A 23 -51.22 -47.68 -66.78
N ARG A 24 -50.74 -48.23 -65.65
CA ARG A 24 -51.50 -49.21 -64.86
C ARG A 24 -52.82 -48.66 -64.34
N LEU A 25 -52.84 -47.38 -63.91
CA LEU A 25 -54.05 -46.72 -63.44
C LEU A 25 -55.07 -46.52 -64.57
N LEU A 26 -54.61 -46.22 -65.78
CA LEU A 26 -55.46 -46.16 -66.98
C LEU A 26 -56.11 -47.51 -67.27
N ASP A 27 -55.34 -48.60 -67.24
CA ASP A 27 -55.86 -49.95 -67.44
C ASP A 27 -56.99 -50.26 -66.43
N VAL A 28 -56.78 -49.95 -65.15
CA VAL A 28 -57.79 -50.12 -64.09
C VAL A 28 -59.03 -49.25 -64.34
N TRP A 29 -58.88 -48.01 -64.79
CA TRP A 29 -60.03 -47.15 -65.11
C TRP A 29 -60.83 -47.65 -66.32
N ILE A 30 -60.16 -48.21 -67.33
CA ILE A 30 -60.79 -48.85 -68.48
C ILE A 30 -61.59 -50.08 -68.02
N GLU A 31 -61.01 -50.94 -67.19
CA GLU A 31 -61.68 -52.13 -66.64
C GLU A 31 -62.92 -51.77 -65.80
N LEU A 32 -62.86 -50.68 -65.02
CA LEU A 32 -63.96 -50.22 -64.17
C LEU A 32 -65.02 -49.39 -64.90
N GLY A 33 -64.82 -49.04 -66.17
CA GLY A 33 -65.75 -48.23 -66.96
C GLY A 33 -65.84 -46.77 -66.51
N VAL A 34 -64.76 -46.20 -65.99
CA VAL A 34 -64.71 -44.77 -65.61
C VAL A 34 -64.81 -43.92 -66.88
N ASN A 35 -65.69 -42.91 -66.87
CA ASN A 35 -65.81 -41.99 -67.99
C ASN A 35 -64.56 -41.10 -68.14
N GLU A 36 -64.34 -40.59 -69.34
CA GLU A 36 -63.13 -39.82 -69.67
C GLU A 36 -62.98 -38.57 -68.78
N ASP A 37 -64.08 -37.87 -68.49
CA ASP A 37 -64.07 -36.68 -67.64
C ASP A 37 -63.70 -37.00 -66.19
N GLY A 38 -64.24 -38.09 -65.62
CA GLY A 38 -63.91 -38.52 -64.26
C GLY A 38 -62.47 -39.02 -64.12
N ALA A 39 -61.91 -39.65 -65.16
CA ALA A 39 -60.50 -40.03 -65.21
C ALA A 39 -59.59 -38.79 -65.29
N LYS A 40 -59.95 -37.79 -66.10
CA LYS A 40 -59.24 -36.50 -66.19
C LYS A 40 -59.23 -35.76 -64.86
N ASP A 41 -60.37 -35.68 -64.16
CA ASP A 41 -60.46 -34.99 -62.87
C ASP A 41 -59.58 -35.67 -61.80
N ARG A 42 -59.62 -37.00 -61.71
CA ARG A 42 -58.79 -37.78 -60.78
C ARG A 42 -57.30 -37.61 -61.08
N PHE A 43 -56.92 -37.66 -62.35
CA PHE A 43 -55.53 -37.47 -62.75
C PHE A 43 -55.07 -36.03 -62.51
N SER A 44 -55.90 -35.04 -62.81
CA SER A 44 -55.61 -33.63 -62.52
C SER A 44 -55.36 -33.39 -61.04
N ALA A 45 -56.15 -34.00 -60.15
CA ALA A 45 -55.94 -33.94 -58.71
C ALA A 45 -54.58 -34.56 -58.29
N ALA A 46 -54.23 -35.73 -58.84
CA ALA A 46 -52.93 -36.35 -58.60
C ALA A 46 -51.75 -35.49 -59.10
N CYS A 47 -51.87 -34.90 -60.30
CA CYS A 47 -50.88 -33.97 -60.84
C CYS A 47 -50.76 -32.71 -59.98
N GLN A 48 -51.85 -32.23 -59.39
CA GLN A 48 -51.80 -31.08 -58.50
C GLN A 48 -51.03 -31.41 -57.22
N HIS A 49 -51.27 -32.57 -56.61
CA HIS A 49 -50.50 -33.00 -55.43
C HIS A 49 -49.00 -33.10 -55.70
N VAL A 50 -48.59 -33.64 -56.86
CA VAL A 50 -47.17 -33.68 -57.25
C VAL A 50 -46.62 -32.27 -57.43
N ARG A 51 -47.38 -31.36 -58.05
CA ARG A 51 -46.99 -29.95 -58.20
C ARG A 51 -46.82 -29.27 -56.84
N ASP A 52 -47.77 -29.45 -55.93
CA ASP A 52 -47.76 -28.84 -54.60
C ASP A 52 -46.50 -29.27 -53.83
N VAL A 53 -46.15 -30.56 -53.85
CA VAL A 53 -44.93 -31.07 -53.18
C VAL A 53 -43.65 -30.48 -53.78
N VAL A 54 -43.56 -30.36 -55.10
CA VAL A 54 -42.37 -29.78 -55.76
C VAL A 54 -42.27 -28.28 -55.49
N ILE A 55 -43.40 -27.57 -55.48
CA ILE A 55 -43.47 -26.15 -55.11
C ILE A 55 -43.01 -25.98 -53.66
N GLU A 56 -43.56 -26.75 -52.72
CA GLU A 56 -43.19 -26.70 -51.30
C GLU A 56 -41.69 -26.94 -51.08
N LEU A 57 -41.10 -27.95 -51.77
CA LEU A 57 -39.67 -28.21 -51.71
C LEU A 57 -38.86 -27.02 -52.25
N SER A 58 -39.25 -26.47 -53.40
CA SER A 58 -38.57 -25.32 -54.00
C SER A 58 -38.65 -24.08 -53.12
N GLU A 59 -39.84 -23.79 -52.56
CA GLU A 59 -40.05 -22.67 -51.63
C GLU A 59 -39.23 -22.85 -50.35
N GLY A 60 -39.13 -24.09 -49.83
CA GLY A 60 -38.28 -24.43 -48.69
C GLY A 60 -36.79 -24.16 -48.95
N GLU A 61 -36.27 -24.57 -50.11
CA GLU A 61 -34.89 -24.31 -50.53
C GLU A 61 -34.62 -22.81 -50.75
N GLU A 62 -35.58 -22.07 -51.33
CA GLU A 62 -35.49 -20.63 -51.50
C GLU A 62 -35.51 -19.89 -50.15
N ALA A 63 -36.33 -20.32 -49.20
CA ALA A 63 -36.37 -19.79 -47.85
C ALA A 63 -35.07 -20.07 -47.07
N MET A 64 -34.52 -21.28 -47.20
CA MET A 64 -33.21 -21.63 -46.63
C MET A 64 -32.12 -20.74 -47.24
N ARG A 65 -32.09 -20.61 -48.56
CA ARG A 65 -31.15 -19.71 -49.27
C ARG A 65 -31.24 -18.28 -48.74
N ALA A 66 -32.45 -17.73 -48.65
CA ALA A 66 -32.66 -16.37 -48.14
C ALA A 66 -32.15 -16.20 -46.70
N THR A 67 -32.38 -17.21 -45.85
CA THR A 67 -31.89 -17.21 -44.46
C THR A 67 -30.36 -17.24 -44.39
N VAL A 68 -29.70 -18.08 -45.19
CA VAL A 68 -28.24 -18.15 -45.26
C VAL A 68 -27.64 -16.82 -45.69
N PHE A 69 -28.17 -16.18 -46.74
CA PHE A 69 -27.67 -14.87 -47.17
C PHE A 69 -27.89 -13.77 -46.13
N LYS A 70 -29.05 -13.75 -45.47
CA LYS A 70 -29.32 -12.81 -44.37
C LYS A 70 -28.33 -13.00 -43.21
N ASN A 71 -28.04 -14.23 -42.82
CA ASN A 71 -27.06 -14.52 -41.77
C ASN A 71 -25.65 -14.10 -42.18
N ILE A 72 -25.25 -14.34 -43.44
CA ILE A 72 -23.97 -13.87 -43.97
C ILE A 72 -23.85 -12.36 -43.84
N GLU A 73 -24.87 -11.60 -44.24
CA GLU A 73 -24.88 -10.13 -44.13
C GLU A 73 -24.73 -9.68 -42.68
N GLU A 74 -25.51 -10.25 -41.77
CA GLU A 74 -25.49 -9.91 -40.36
C GLU A 74 -24.15 -10.26 -39.69
N TYR A 75 -23.64 -11.47 -39.90
CA TYR A 75 -22.35 -11.86 -39.33
C TYR A 75 -21.19 -11.10 -39.97
N THR A 76 -21.28 -10.72 -41.25
CA THR A 76 -20.27 -9.85 -41.88
C THR A 76 -20.25 -8.47 -41.23
N ARG A 77 -21.43 -7.88 -40.96
CA ARG A 77 -21.55 -6.60 -40.25
C ARG A 77 -20.97 -6.70 -38.85
N GLN A 78 -21.37 -7.72 -38.09
CA GLN A 78 -20.85 -7.97 -36.74
C GLN A 78 -19.33 -8.15 -36.77
N ASP A 79 -18.81 -8.93 -37.73
CA ASP A 79 -17.37 -9.15 -37.88
C ASP A 79 -16.59 -7.84 -38.04
N GLN A 80 -17.09 -6.96 -38.91
CA GLN A 80 -16.49 -5.65 -39.16
C GLN A 80 -16.50 -4.76 -37.92
N GLU A 81 -17.62 -4.71 -37.19
CA GLU A 81 -17.74 -3.95 -35.93
C GLU A 81 -16.75 -4.46 -34.88
N TYR A 82 -16.62 -5.77 -34.73
CA TYR A 82 -15.68 -6.38 -33.80
C TYR A 82 -14.22 -6.12 -34.22
N SER A 83 -13.88 -6.32 -35.49
CA SER A 83 -12.53 -6.04 -36.01
C SER A 83 -12.10 -4.60 -35.76
N GLN A 84 -13.00 -3.63 -35.96
CA GLN A 84 -12.73 -2.22 -35.64
C GLN A 84 -12.51 -1.98 -34.14
N SER A 85 -13.35 -2.59 -33.29
CA SER A 85 -13.27 -2.41 -31.82
C SER A 85 -12.04 -3.07 -31.19
N VAL A 86 -11.62 -4.23 -31.70
CA VAL A 86 -10.51 -5.05 -31.17
C VAL A 86 -9.18 -4.74 -31.88
N LYS A 87 -9.20 -3.97 -32.99
CA LYS A 87 -8.06 -3.69 -33.88
C LYS A 87 -7.39 -4.98 -34.39
N LEU A 88 -8.18 -5.97 -34.77
CA LEU A 88 -7.68 -7.20 -35.40
C LEU A 88 -7.80 -7.07 -36.91
N GLU A 89 -6.81 -7.59 -37.63
CA GLU A 89 -6.91 -7.68 -39.09
C GLU A 89 -8.13 -8.53 -39.49
N PRO A 90 -8.90 -8.09 -40.51
CA PRO A 90 -9.94 -8.92 -41.10
C PRO A 90 -9.31 -10.23 -41.59
N VAL A 91 -9.88 -11.38 -41.22
CA VAL A 91 -9.44 -12.64 -41.84
C VAL A 91 -10.10 -12.75 -43.19
N GLU A 92 -9.27 -12.88 -44.23
CA GLU A 92 -9.75 -13.15 -45.57
C GLU A 92 -10.31 -14.58 -45.63
N LEU A 93 -11.62 -14.67 -45.82
CA LEU A 93 -12.27 -15.95 -46.14
C LEU A 93 -11.74 -16.44 -47.50
N LYS A 94 -11.41 -17.73 -47.59
CA LYS A 94 -10.90 -18.35 -48.83
C LYS A 94 -11.86 -18.07 -50.00
N ALA A 95 -11.32 -17.62 -51.12
CA ALA A 95 -12.11 -17.42 -52.34
C ALA A 95 -12.72 -18.76 -52.83
N GLY A 96 -14.00 -18.75 -53.20
CA GLY A 96 -14.70 -19.90 -53.80
C GLY A 96 -15.47 -20.83 -52.85
N ILE A 97 -15.60 -20.49 -51.57
CA ILE A 97 -16.42 -21.23 -50.59
C ILE A 97 -17.92 -21.01 -50.78
N SER A 98 -18.73 -21.96 -50.30
CA SER A 98 -20.17 -21.97 -50.53
C SER A 98 -20.86 -20.95 -49.62
N PRO A 99 -22.08 -20.50 -49.95
CA PRO A 99 -22.82 -19.64 -49.02
C PRO A 99 -22.99 -20.29 -47.64
N ILE A 100 -23.21 -21.60 -47.57
CA ILE A 100 -23.34 -22.33 -46.30
C ILE A 100 -22.00 -22.35 -45.54
N GLU A 101 -20.90 -22.74 -46.19
CA GLU A 101 -19.56 -22.74 -45.56
C GLU A 101 -19.14 -21.33 -45.13
N LYS A 102 -19.55 -20.30 -45.89
CA LYS A 102 -19.30 -18.89 -45.56
C LYS A 102 -20.08 -18.47 -44.31
N GLU A 103 -21.35 -18.85 -44.20
CA GLU A 103 -22.18 -18.59 -43.02
C GLU A 103 -21.58 -19.24 -41.78
N GLU A 104 -21.20 -20.51 -41.87
CA GLU A 104 -20.62 -21.26 -40.75
C GLU A 104 -19.29 -20.63 -40.28
N ALA A 105 -18.40 -20.31 -41.22
CA ALA A 105 -17.12 -19.68 -40.89
C ALA A 105 -17.29 -18.29 -40.25
N LEU A 106 -18.23 -17.48 -40.75
CA LEU A 106 -18.55 -16.17 -40.17
C LEU A 106 -19.14 -16.30 -38.77
N ARG A 107 -20.08 -17.24 -38.58
CA ARG A 107 -20.71 -17.52 -37.27
C ARG A 107 -19.66 -17.91 -36.22
N GLU A 108 -18.77 -18.84 -36.55
CA GLU A 108 -17.70 -19.28 -35.64
C GLU A 108 -16.76 -18.13 -35.25
N ARG A 109 -16.41 -17.30 -36.23
CA ARG A 109 -15.54 -16.13 -36.04
C ARG A 109 -16.18 -15.07 -35.14
N VAL A 110 -17.44 -14.72 -35.38
CA VAL A 110 -18.21 -13.81 -34.51
C VAL A 110 -18.27 -14.35 -33.08
N LEU A 111 -18.59 -15.64 -32.90
CA LEU A 111 -18.60 -16.27 -31.58
C LEU A 111 -17.23 -16.22 -30.89
N GLN A 112 -16.15 -16.43 -31.63
CA GLN A 112 -14.79 -16.32 -31.09
C GLN A 112 -14.48 -14.89 -30.64
N MET A 113 -14.84 -13.89 -31.45
CA MET A 113 -14.59 -12.48 -31.11
C MET A 113 -15.41 -12.00 -29.93
N GLU A 114 -16.67 -12.41 -29.81
CA GLU A 114 -17.49 -12.09 -28.63
C GLU A 114 -16.89 -12.72 -27.37
N ARG A 115 -16.43 -13.98 -27.43
CA ARG A 115 -15.69 -14.61 -26.31
C ARG A 115 -14.45 -13.81 -25.92
N MET A 116 -13.62 -13.41 -26.90
CA MET A 116 -12.42 -12.61 -26.63
C MET A 116 -12.75 -11.25 -26.01
N LYS A 117 -13.77 -10.57 -26.53
CA LYS A 117 -14.23 -9.27 -26.02
C LYS A 117 -14.67 -9.37 -24.57
N VAL A 118 -15.52 -10.35 -24.25
CA VAL A 118 -16.00 -10.60 -22.88
C VAL A 118 -14.83 -10.89 -21.95
N GLU A 119 -13.91 -11.77 -22.36
CA GLU A 119 -12.74 -12.13 -21.54
C GLU A 119 -11.82 -10.93 -21.29
N ARG A 120 -11.50 -10.14 -22.32
CA ARG A 120 -10.67 -8.93 -22.18
C ARG A 120 -11.33 -7.86 -21.30
N LEU A 121 -12.64 -7.67 -21.42
CA LEU A 121 -13.39 -6.74 -20.56
C LEU A 121 -13.43 -7.23 -19.11
N ARG A 122 -13.62 -8.54 -18.88
CA ARG A 122 -13.55 -9.15 -17.55
C ARG A 122 -12.16 -8.97 -16.94
N ARG A 123 -11.10 -9.27 -17.71
CA ARG A 123 -9.72 -9.15 -17.26
C ARG A 123 -9.36 -7.71 -16.89
N ARG A 124 -9.76 -6.74 -17.72
CA ARG A 124 -9.60 -5.31 -17.39
C ARG A 124 -10.29 -4.94 -16.08
N LYS A 125 -11.55 -5.37 -15.86
CA LYS A 125 -12.26 -5.08 -14.60
C LYS A 125 -11.50 -5.63 -13.38
N GLN A 126 -10.97 -6.85 -13.48
CA GLN A 126 -10.19 -7.47 -12.41
C GLN A 126 -8.90 -6.69 -12.14
N LEU A 127 -8.11 -6.41 -13.18
CA LEU A 127 -6.85 -5.67 -13.06
C LEU A 127 -7.07 -4.25 -12.52
N GLN A 128 -8.11 -3.55 -12.98
CA GLN A 128 -8.41 -2.20 -12.47
C GLN A 128 -8.87 -2.20 -11.01
N ALA A 129 -9.56 -3.25 -10.56
CA ALA A 129 -9.93 -3.37 -9.15
C ALA A 129 -8.69 -3.60 -8.27
N GLU A 130 -7.76 -4.45 -8.72
CA GLU A 130 -6.47 -4.69 -8.07
C GLU A 130 -5.60 -3.42 -8.04
N GLU A 131 -5.47 -2.73 -9.17
CA GLU A 131 -4.73 -1.48 -9.27
C GLU A 131 -5.31 -0.41 -8.34
N LEU A 132 -6.65 -0.24 -8.35
CA LEU A 132 -7.32 0.75 -7.51
C LEU A 132 -7.04 0.52 -6.01
N PHE A 133 -7.12 -0.74 -5.55
CA PHE A 133 -6.81 -1.09 -4.17
C PHE A 133 -5.37 -0.71 -3.79
N LEU A 134 -4.39 -1.02 -4.65
CA LEU A 134 -2.99 -0.66 -4.42
C LEU A 134 -2.78 0.86 -4.44
N CYS A 135 -3.40 1.55 -5.40
CA CYS A 135 -3.34 2.99 -5.56
C CYS A 135 -3.91 3.74 -4.36
N GLU A 136 -5.07 3.32 -3.83
CA GLU A 136 -5.67 3.89 -2.63
C GLU A 136 -4.74 3.73 -1.42
N ARG A 137 -4.19 2.53 -1.23
CA ARG A 137 -3.26 2.24 -0.13
C ARG A 137 -1.95 3.02 -0.22
N LEU A 138 -1.43 3.23 -1.43
CA LEU A 138 -0.17 3.98 -1.67
C LEU A 138 -0.38 5.49 -1.82
N ASN A 139 -1.65 5.93 -1.93
CA ASN A 139 -2.03 7.29 -2.30
C ASN A 139 -1.38 7.74 -3.62
N ILE A 140 -1.51 6.90 -4.66
CA ILE A 140 -1.03 7.13 -6.03
C ILE A 140 -2.24 7.16 -6.95
N PRO A 141 -2.36 8.11 -7.90
CA PRO A 141 -3.48 8.13 -8.84
C PRO A 141 -3.50 6.87 -9.72
N PRO A 142 -4.67 6.24 -9.92
CA PRO A 142 -4.81 5.05 -10.75
C PRO A 142 -4.66 5.36 -12.25
N HIS A 143 -4.34 4.34 -13.04
CA HIS A 143 -4.25 4.49 -14.48
C HIS A 143 -5.63 4.64 -15.13
N VAL A 144 -5.78 5.64 -16.01
CA VAL A 144 -7.06 5.94 -16.65
C VAL A 144 -7.11 5.36 -18.06
N LEU A 145 -7.80 4.22 -18.20
CA LEU A 145 -8.17 3.69 -19.52
C LEU A 145 -9.58 4.14 -19.93
N PRO A 146 -9.80 4.52 -21.21
CA PRO A 146 -11.14 4.81 -21.72
C PRO A 146 -12.09 3.62 -21.55
N LYS A 147 -13.20 3.82 -20.83
CA LYS A 147 -14.19 2.75 -20.52
C LYS A 147 -14.93 2.23 -21.76
N SER A 148 -14.96 2.99 -22.85
CA SER A 148 -15.72 2.71 -24.08
C SER A 148 -15.02 1.77 -25.05
N ARG A 149 -13.74 1.44 -24.83
CA ARG A 149 -12.94 0.65 -25.77
C ARG A 149 -12.65 -0.75 -25.21
N VAL A 150 -12.72 -1.77 -26.06
CA VAL A 150 -12.22 -3.12 -25.73
C VAL A 150 -10.69 -3.01 -25.59
N PRO A 151 -10.12 -3.39 -24.44
CA PRO A 151 -8.69 -3.23 -24.22
C PRO A 151 -7.91 -4.12 -25.20
N SER A 152 -6.81 -3.58 -25.73
CA SER A 152 -5.84 -4.36 -26.48
C SER A 152 -5.09 -5.32 -25.57
N LEU A 153 -4.35 -6.29 -26.13
CA LEU A 153 -3.48 -7.14 -25.32
C LEU A 153 -2.39 -6.31 -24.63
N GLN A 154 -1.83 -5.33 -25.34
CA GLN A 154 -0.86 -4.38 -24.78
C GLN A 154 -1.48 -3.58 -23.62
N ASP A 155 -2.71 -3.08 -23.76
CA ASP A 155 -3.39 -2.31 -22.70
C ASP A 155 -3.53 -3.16 -21.41
N LEU A 156 -3.77 -4.47 -21.54
CA LEU A 156 -3.84 -5.39 -20.40
C LEU A 156 -2.45 -5.72 -19.82
N GLU A 157 -1.42 -5.81 -20.66
CA GLU A 157 -0.04 -6.02 -20.23
C GLU A 157 0.52 -4.80 -19.51
N ASP A 158 0.25 -3.60 -20.02
CA ASP A 158 0.64 -2.33 -19.40
C ASP A 158 0.00 -2.18 -18.01
N LEU A 159 -1.30 -2.54 -17.87
CA LEU A 159 -1.97 -2.59 -16.56
C LEU A 159 -1.29 -3.60 -15.61
N ARG A 160 -0.97 -4.80 -16.10
CA ARG A 160 -0.28 -5.81 -15.26
C ARG A 160 1.10 -5.33 -14.82
N HIS A 161 1.83 -4.67 -15.71
CA HIS A 161 3.12 -4.08 -15.39
C HIS A 161 2.96 -2.95 -14.34
N SER A 162 1.97 -2.07 -14.50
CA SER A 162 1.63 -1.03 -13.52
C SER A 162 1.38 -1.63 -12.14
N ILE A 163 0.52 -2.65 -12.06
CA ILE A 163 0.23 -3.38 -10.82
C ILE A 163 1.49 -3.97 -10.20
N SER A 164 2.36 -4.59 -11.00
CA SER A 164 3.62 -5.15 -10.51
C SER A 164 4.53 -4.08 -9.90
N LEU A 165 4.63 -2.90 -10.53
CA LEU A 165 5.38 -1.77 -9.96
C LEU A 165 4.77 -1.27 -8.65
N LEU A 166 3.44 -1.18 -8.58
CA LEU A 166 2.73 -0.77 -7.37
C LEU A 166 2.91 -1.79 -6.23
N GLN A 167 2.91 -3.09 -6.52
CA GLN A 167 3.20 -4.14 -5.54
C GLN A 167 4.62 -4.04 -5.01
N SER A 168 5.62 -3.91 -5.88
CA SER A 168 7.02 -3.71 -5.46
C SER A 168 7.19 -2.44 -4.63
N GLU A 169 6.51 -1.35 -4.99
CA GLU A 169 6.53 -0.11 -4.21
C GLU A 169 5.86 -0.30 -2.84
N GLN A 170 4.76 -1.05 -2.77
CA GLN A 170 4.11 -1.40 -1.50
C GLN A 170 5.04 -2.19 -0.59
N GLU A 171 5.66 -3.25 -1.09
CA GLU A 171 6.64 -4.05 -0.33
C GLU A 171 7.78 -3.16 0.18
N ARG A 172 8.31 -2.29 -0.69
CA ARG A 172 9.37 -1.34 -0.33
C ARG A 172 8.95 -0.40 0.79
N ARG A 173 7.73 0.15 0.74
CA ARG A 173 7.22 1.08 1.77
C ARG A 173 6.91 0.36 3.09
N ILE A 174 6.38 -0.86 3.05
CA ILE A 174 6.18 -1.70 4.25
C ILE A 174 7.52 -1.99 4.92
N ALA A 175 8.52 -2.44 4.16
CA ALA A 175 9.85 -2.71 4.70
C ALA A 175 10.49 -1.45 5.32
N GLN A 176 10.33 -0.30 4.67
CA GLN A 176 10.80 0.97 5.22
C GLN A 176 10.11 1.34 6.52
N LEU A 177 8.77 1.26 6.56
CA LEU A 177 8.01 1.62 7.76
C LEU A 177 8.29 0.64 8.90
N SER A 178 8.36 -0.66 8.63
CA SER A 178 8.74 -1.68 9.62
C SER A 178 10.12 -1.43 10.22
N ASN A 179 11.12 -1.09 9.40
CA ASN A 179 12.46 -0.74 9.89
C ASN A 179 12.46 0.55 10.73
N LEU A 180 11.62 1.53 10.39
CA LEU A 180 11.45 2.74 11.20
C LEU A 180 10.81 2.42 12.55
N HIS A 181 9.74 1.61 12.58
CA HIS A 181 9.11 1.14 13.81
C HIS A 181 10.10 0.41 14.71
N GLY A 182 10.88 -0.53 14.18
CA GLY A 182 11.88 -1.26 14.95
C GLY A 182 12.87 -0.32 15.66
N GLN A 183 13.39 0.68 14.93
CA GLN A 183 14.27 1.70 15.52
C GLN A 183 13.57 2.60 16.55
N MET A 184 12.31 2.96 16.33
CA MET A 184 11.54 3.76 17.28
C MET A 184 11.30 2.98 18.58
N SER A 185 10.87 1.73 18.48
CA SER A 185 10.61 0.85 19.62
C SER A 185 11.87 0.63 20.45
N GLU A 186 13.02 0.40 19.81
CA GLU A 186 14.31 0.26 20.49
C GLU A 186 14.69 1.52 21.29
N ILE A 187 14.53 2.71 20.69
CA ILE A 187 14.83 3.97 21.38
C ILE A 187 13.84 4.19 22.53
N ILE A 188 12.56 3.97 22.30
CA ILE A 188 11.50 4.12 23.30
C ILE A 188 11.75 3.19 24.50
N GLU A 189 12.06 1.92 24.26
CA GLU A 189 12.31 0.93 25.31
C GLU A 189 13.57 1.26 26.13
N SER A 190 14.66 1.65 25.45
CA SER A 190 15.94 1.95 26.11
C SER A 190 15.93 3.26 26.90
N THR A 191 15.15 4.25 26.46
CA THR A 191 15.07 5.58 27.11
C THR A 191 13.87 5.75 28.03
N GLY A 192 12.82 4.93 27.88
CA GLY A 192 11.55 5.11 28.57
C GLY A 192 10.76 6.34 28.10
N LEU A 193 11.06 6.87 26.90
CA LEU A 193 10.29 7.94 26.28
C LEU A 193 8.89 7.45 25.92
N SER A 194 7.93 8.37 25.80
CA SER A 194 6.57 8.05 25.37
C SER A 194 6.11 9.04 24.31
N PRO A 195 5.25 8.63 23.36
CA PRO A 195 4.68 9.53 22.37
C PRO A 195 3.78 10.58 23.02
N GLU A 196 3.98 11.85 22.65
CA GLU A 196 3.30 12.99 23.26
C GLU A 196 1.95 13.23 22.57
N THR A 197 1.91 13.05 21.26
CA THR A 197 0.74 13.36 20.41
C THR A 197 -0.02 12.11 19.94
N GLY A 198 -1.26 12.29 19.50
CA GLY A 198 -2.06 11.21 18.89
C GLY A 198 -1.40 10.65 17.63
N ASP A 199 -0.88 11.53 16.78
CA ASP A 199 -0.20 11.18 15.53
C ASP A 199 1.06 10.34 15.78
N GLU A 200 1.85 10.67 16.81
CA GLU A 200 3.02 9.87 17.18
C GLU A 200 2.63 8.48 17.70
N ARG A 201 1.51 8.37 18.42
CA ARG A 201 0.98 7.07 18.87
C ARG A 201 0.58 6.19 17.69
N GLU A 202 -0.07 6.78 16.68
CA GLU A 202 -0.44 6.08 15.45
C GLU A 202 0.81 5.55 14.72
N LEU A 203 1.89 6.32 14.68
CA LEU A 203 3.17 5.96 14.06
C LEU A 203 3.98 4.88 14.81
N ILE A 204 3.55 4.43 15.98
CA ILE A 204 4.21 3.35 16.75
C ILE A 204 3.42 2.04 16.65
N CYS A 205 2.18 2.08 16.16
CA CYS A 205 1.31 0.89 16.03
C CYS A 205 1.90 -0.19 15.11
N GLU A 206 1.99 -1.44 15.58
CA GLU A 206 2.64 -2.54 14.86
C GLU A 206 1.84 -3.08 13.66
N ASP A 207 0.54 -2.81 13.60
CA ASP A 207 -0.31 -3.34 12.52
C ASP A 207 -0.22 -2.50 11.26
N LEU A 208 0.69 -2.89 10.36
CA LEU A 208 0.94 -2.22 9.09
C LEU A 208 0.02 -2.70 7.95
N GLN A 209 -0.91 -3.64 8.20
CA GLN A 209 -1.76 -4.19 7.14
C GLN A 209 -2.74 -3.12 6.61
N ASP A 210 -3.34 -2.36 7.52
CA ASP A 210 -4.36 -1.35 7.20
C ASP A 210 -3.82 0.09 7.15
N VAL A 211 -2.51 0.28 7.38
CA VAL A 211 -1.91 1.61 7.36
C VAL A 211 -1.83 2.12 5.92
N ASN A 212 -2.26 3.37 5.74
CA ASN A 212 -2.03 4.12 4.50
C ASN A 212 -0.51 4.29 4.30
N LEU A 213 0.01 3.76 3.20
CA LEU A 213 1.44 3.76 2.86
C LEU A 213 1.83 5.00 2.04
N SER A 214 1.15 6.13 2.21
CA SER A 214 1.50 7.37 1.53
C SER A 214 2.93 7.83 1.84
N THR A 215 3.49 8.60 0.92
CA THR A 215 4.77 9.30 1.14
C THR A 215 4.71 10.22 2.36
N GLY A 216 3.55 10.78 2.67
CA GLY A 216 3.32 11.61 3.86
C GLY A 216 3.53 10.85 5.17
N VAL A 217 2.98 9.63 5.29
CA VAL A 217 3.14 8.78 6.48
C VAL A 217 4.61 8.42 6.69
N LEU A 218 5.33 8.01 5.63
CA LEU A 218 6.75 7.70 5.71
C LEU A 218 7.59 8.92 6.14
N SER A 219 7.27 10.10 5.64
CA SER A 219 7.95 11.34 6.02
C SER A 219 7.72 11.70 7.48
N ARG A 220 6.48 11.55 7.99
CA ARG A 220 6.16 11.76 9.41
C ARG A 220 6.89 10.74 10.30
N ALA A 221 6.91 9.46 9.92
CA ALA A 221 7.66 8.44 10.63
C ALA A 221 9.16 8.79 10.72
N LYS A 222 9.79 9.19 9.62
CA LYS A 222 11.19 9.61 9.63
C LYS A 222 11.44 10.82 10.53
N ALA A 223 10.56 11.82 10.48
CA ALA A 223 10.67 13.01 11.32
C ALA A 223 10.53 12.66 12.81
N PHE A 224 9.61 11.77 13.16
CA PHE A 224 9.43 11.31 14.52
C PHE A 224 10.64 10.50 15.03
N LEU A 225 11.19 9.61 14.20
CA LEU A 225 12.43 8.90 14.54
C LEU A 225 13.60 9.86 14.78
N LEU A 226 13.71 10.92 13.98
CA LEU A 226 14.73 11.95 14.18
C LEU A 226 14.55 12.67 15.53
N LYS A 227 13.31 13.03 15.87
CA LYS A 227 12.95 13.62 17.18
C LYS A 227 13.36 12.69 18.34
N LEU A 228 13.07 11.39 18.24
CA LEU A 228 13.46 10.40 19.25
C LEU A 228 14.97 10.26 19.38
N LYS A 229 15.71 10.21 18.26
CA LYS A 229 17.18 10.15 18.25
C LYS A 229 17.80 11.38 18.93
N GLN A 230 17.30 12.58 18.61
CA GLN A 230 17.75 13.80 19.26
C GLN A 230 17.49 13.76 20.77
N ARG A 231 16.29 13.33 21.18
CA ARG A 231 15.95 13.25 22.60
C ARG A 231 16.80 12.22 23.36
N LYS A 232 17.15 11.11 22.72
CA LYS A 232 18.08 10.12 23.27
C LYS A 232 19.47 10.74 23.52
N VAL A 233 20.01 11.48 22.56
CA VAL A 233 21.31 12.16 22.71
C VAL A 233 21.26 13.16 23.88
N GLU A 234 20.21 13.97 24.00
CA GLU A 234 20.04 14.90 25.13
C GLU A 234 20.02 14.18 26.49
N LEU A 235 19.41 13.00 26.57
CA LEU A 235 19.40 12.19 27.79
C LEU A 235 20.79 11.61 28.11
N GLU A 236 21.52 11.16 27.09
CA GLU A 236 22.90 10.66 27.22
C GLU A 236 23.85 11.77 27.69
N GLU A 237 23.76 12.96 27.10
CA GLU A 237 24.52 14.15 27.51
C GLU A 237 24.18 14.57 28.94
N LYS A 238 22.89 14.60 29.32
CA LYS A 238 22.49 14.91 30.69
C LYS A 238 23.05 13.89 31.67
N ARG A 239 22.98 12.59 31.36
CA ARG A 239 23.49 11.53 32.22
C ARG A 239 24.99 11.64 32.41
N THR A 240 25.74 11.77 31.32
CA THR A 240 27.20 11.92 31.37
C THR A 240 27.62 13.15 32.18
N GLY A 241 26.89 14.26 32.05
CA GLY A 241 27.09 15.46 32.88
C GLY A 241 26.88 15.19 34.37
N LEU A 242 25.76 14.55 34.75
CA LEU A 242 25.48 14.18 36.15
C LEU A 242 26.52 13.22 36.72
N THR A 243 26.93 12.20 35.96
CA THR A 243 27.97 11.26 36.39
C THR A 243 29.31 11.97 36.60
N ALA A 244 29.74 12.84 35.68
CA ALA A 244 30.98 13.60 35.84
C ALA A 244 30.95 14.54 37.05
N GLU A 245 29.79 15.14 37.34
CA GLU A 245 29.60 15.95 38.54
C GLU A 245 29.69 15.11 39.82
N LEU A 246 29.04 13.94 39.84
CA LEU A 246 29.12 12.98 40.94
C LEU A 246 30.55 12.53 41.21
N GLU A 247 31.30 12.14 40.18
CA GLU A 247 32.70 11.73 40.31
C GLU A 247 33.55 12.83 40.94
N CYS A 248 33.33 14.10 40.56
CA CYS A 248 34.03 15.24 41.15
C CYS A 248 33.65 15.45 42.62
N LEU A 249 32.37 15.31 42.97
CA LEU A 249 31.89 15.42 44.35
C LEU A 249 32.40 14.27 45.22
N TRP A 250 32.31 13.03 44.75
CA TRP A 250 32.79 11.84 45.45
C TRP A 250 34.29 11.88 45.71
N LYS A 251 35.11 12.33 44.74
CA LYS A 251 36.54 12.57 44.94
C LYS A 251 36.82 13.57 46.05
N ARG A 252 36.01 14.62 46.18
CA ARG A 252 36.16 15.67 47.20
C ARG A 252 35.61 15.28 48.57
N LEU A 253 34.65 14.38 48.60
CA LEU A 253 34.01 13.86 49.81
C LEU A 253 34.67 12.57 50.32
N GLU A 254 35.68 12.06 49.60
CA GLU A 254 36.42 10.83 49.91
C GLU A 254 35.51 9.58 49.99
N VAL A 255 34.49 9.52 49.12
CA VAL A 255 33.61 8.34 49.02
C VAL A 255 34.38 7.14 48.47
N SER A 256 34.20 5.96 49.05
CA SER A 256 34.91 4.75 48.65
C SER A 256 34.63 4.37 47.20
N GLN A 257 35.61 3.80 46.50
CA GLN A 257 35.45 3.42 45.09
C GLN A 257 34.37 2.34 44.91
N GLU A 258 34.25 1.41 45.87
CA GLU A 258 33.22 0.37 45.88
C GLU A 258 31.80 0.96 45.92
N GLU A 259 31.56 1.99 46.74
CA GLU A 259 30.27 2.68 46.79
C GLU A 259 29.93 3.39 45.47
N GLN A 260 30.92 4.03 44.84
CA GLN A 260 30.74 4.72 43.55
C GLN A 260 30.35 3.74 42.45
N GLU A 261 31.09 2.63 42.32
CA GLU A 261 30.85 1.61 41.30
C GLU A 261 29.49 0.93 41.49
N ASN A 262 29.14 0.57 42.73
CA ASN A 262 27.84 -0.03 43.05
C ASN A 262 26.67 0.89 42.68
N PHE A 263 26.80 2.19 42.93
CA PHE A 263 25.75 3.17 42.58
C PHE A 263 25.59 3.33 41.07
N LEU A 264 26.69 3.48 40.33
CA LEU A 264 26.65 3.65 38.87
C LEU A 264 26.18 2.38 38.13
N GLN A 265 26.53 1.20 38.64
CA GLN A 265 26.03 -0.07 38.09
C GLN A 265 24.52 -0.23 38.29
N LYS A 266 24.01 0.20 39.45
CA LYS A 266 22.59 0.17 39.76
C LYS A 266 21.78 1.15 38.90
N HIS A 267 22.37 2.30 38.56
CA HIS A 267 21.73 3.38 37.79
C HIS A 267 22.38 3.54 36.41
N CYS A 268 22.35 2.45 35.63
CA CYS A 268 23.09 2.35 34.39
C CYS A 268 22.29 2.68 33.11
N ASN A 269 20.97 2.96 33.20
CA ASN A 269 20.12 3.20 32.03
C ASN A 269 19.78 4.69 31.85
N LEU A 270 19.10 5.00 30.74
CA LEU A 270 18.61 6.35 30.42
C LEU A 270 17.16 6.59 30.89
N LYS A 271 16.56 5.60 31.56
CA LYS A 271 15.17 5.66 32.02
C LYS A 271 15.01 6.72 33.12
N SER A 272 13.81 7.30 33.21
CA SER A 272 13.51 8.35 34.19
C SER A 272 13.88 7.99 35.63
N VAL A 273 13.74 6.72 36.02
CA VAL A 273 14.07 6.27 37.39
C VAL A 273 15.55 6.44 37.70
N ASP A 274 16.44 6.03 36.78
CA ASP A 274 17.89 6.15 36.95
C ASP A 274 18.35 7.61 36.85
N MET A 275 17.74 8.39 35.94
CA MET A 275 18.03 9.81 35.79
C MET A 275 17.67 10.63 37.03
N VAL A 276 16.56 10.30 37.70
CA VAL A 276 16.16 10.93 38.97
C VAL A 276 17.10 10.51 40.09
N ALA A 277 17.44 9.22 40.19
CA ALA A 277 18.37 8.74 41.21
C ALA A 277 19.75 9.42 41.13
N LEU A 278 20.30 9.61 39.92
CA LEU A 278 21.54 10.35 39.70
C LEU A 278 21.42 11.81 40.17
N GLN A 279 20.30 12.48 39.86
CA GLN A 279 20.05 13.86 40.25
C GLN A 279 19.93 14.03 41.77
N ASP A 280 19.20 13.12 42.42
CA ASP A 280 19.00 13.12 43.87
C ASP A 280 20.33 12.88 44.60
N GLU A 281 21.18 12.00 44.07
CA GLU A 281 22.52 11.75 44.62
C GLU A 281 23.44 12.96 44.46
N VAL A 282 23.38 13.67 43.32
CA VAL A 282 24.11 14.94 43.13
C VAL A 282 23.69 15.95 44.20
N GLU A 283 22.38 16.10 44.42
CA GLU A 283 21.84 17.01 45.43
C GLU A 283 22.27 16.60 46.85
N ARG A 284 22.21 15.31 47.17
CA ARG A 284 22.67 14.75 48.45
C ARG A 284 24.16 15.04 48.68
N CYS A 285 25.01 14.81 47.69
CA CYS A 285 26.45 15.09 47.77
C CYS A 285 26.75 16.58 47.93
N HIS A 286 26.02 17.46 47.24
CA HIS A 286 26.13 18.91 47.46
C HIS A 286 25.72 19.32 48.87
N GLY A 287 24.65 18.73 49.40
CA GLY A 287 24.21 18.92 50.78
C GLY A 287 25.31 18.54 51.79
N LEU A 288 25.86 17.34 51.64
CA LEU A 288 26.93 16.83 52.50
C LEU A 288 28.21 17.69 52.42
N LYS A 289 28.58 18.13 51.22
CA LYS A 289 29.71 19.06 51.01
C LYS A 289 29.50 20.38 51.76
N LYS A 290 28.29 20.95 51.72
CA LYS A 290 27.95 22.18 52.46
C LYS A 290 28.03 21.96 53.97
N GLU A 291 27.53 20.83 54.46
CA GLU A 291 27.58 20.48 55.87
C GLU A 291 29.02 20.31 56.37
N LYS A 292 29.85 19.54 55.66
CA LYS A 292 31.28 19.34 55.98
C LYS A 292 32.06 20.65 55.97
N MET A 293 31.79 21.52 55.00
CA MET A 293 32.39 22.86 54.96
C MET A 293 31.95 23.70 56.17
N GLY A 294 30.68 23.63 56.57
CA GLY A 294 30.16 24.29 57.77
C GLY A 294 30.85 23.81 59.05
N GLN A 295 31.04 22.50 59.20
CA GLN A 295 31.75 21.89 60.33
C GLN A 295 33.22 22.33 60.37
N PHE A 296 33.91 22.32 59.24
CA PHE A 296 35.30 22.79 59.13
C PHE A 296 35.44 24.26 59.53
N LEU A 297 34.56 25.13 59.02
CA LEU A 297 34.56 26.56 59.38
C LEU A 297 34.25 26.78 60.86
N ALA A 298 33.33 26.01 61.44
CA ALA A 298 33.02 26.08 62.87
C ALA A 298 34.24 25.66 63.71
N HIS A 299 34.92 24.57 63.32
CA HIS A 299 36.14 24.11 63.97
C HIS A 299 37.26 25.15 63.88
N ALA A 300 37.55 25.68 62.68
CA ALA A 300 38.56 26.72 62.50
C ALA A 300 38.25 27.99 63.31
N ARG A 301 36.97 28.40 63.39
CA ARG A 301 36.54 29.51 64.26
C ARG A 301 36.76 29.22 65.73
N ALA A 302 36.49 28.00 66.18
CA ALA A 302 36.72 27.58 67.55
C ALA A 302 38.22 27.56 67.89
N GLU A 303 39.06 27.04 67.00
CA GLU A 303 40.52 27.06 67.14
C GLU A 303 41.08 28.48 67.17
N LEU A 304 40.66 29.35 66.24
CA LEU A 304 41.05 30.76 66.23
C LEU A 304 40.64 31.46 67.52
N SER A 305 39.44 31.20 68.04
CA SER A 305 38.96 31.73 69.32
C SER A 305 39.78 31.20 70.50
N ALA A 306 40.15 29.92 70.49
CA ALA A 306 41.00 29.32 71.51
C ALA A 306 42.42 29.88 71.48
N LEU A 307 43.03 30.04 70.30
CA LEU A 307 44.34 30.66 70.12
C LEU A 307 44.32 32.13 70.55
N TYR A 308 43.28 32.88 70.18
CA TYR A 308 43.09 34.26 70.63
C TYR A 308 43.07 34.37 72.16
N LYS A 309 42.32 33.48 72.84
CA LYS A 309 42.29 33.43 74.32
C LYS A 309 43.65 33.08 74.93
N LYS A 310 44.49 32.27 74.25
CA LYS A 310 45.83 31.90 74.72
C LYS A 310 46.89 32.97 74.47
N CYS A 311 46.75 33.76 73.40
CA CYS A 311 47.70 34.81 73.03
C CYS A 311 47.39 36.18 73.65
N CYS A 312 46.14 36.47 73.98
CA CYS A 312 45.76 37.71 74.65
C CYS A 312 45.90 37.56 76.17
N PHE A 313 47.10 37.84 76.69
CA PHE A 313 47.26 38.20 78.10
C PHE A 313 46.61 39.57 78.33
N ALA A 314 45.85 39.68 79.42
CA ALA A 314 45.37 40.95 79.92
C ALA A 314 46.58 41.81 80.32
N GLU A 315 46.85 42.88 79.57
CA GLU A 315 46.93 44.22 80.15
C GLU A 315 47.05 45.33 79.09
N HIS A 316 46.23 46.36 79.34
CA HIS A 316 46.27 47.72 78.84
C HIS A 316 46.13 47.99 77.33
N GLY A 317 44.87 48.20 76.95
CA GLY A 317 44.48 49.52 76.43
C GLY A 317 45.07 49.90 75.07
N LYS A 318 44.73 49.13 74.03
CA LYS A 318 44.38 49.54 72.66
C LYS A 318 44.51 48.33 71.74
N CYS A 319 43.43 47.58 71.56
CA CYS A 319 43.33 46.70 70.39
C CYS A 319 41.99 47.02 69.71
N ARG A 320 42.07 47.98 68.79
CA ARG A 320 40.97 48.51 68.00
C ARG A 320 40.52 47.42 67.03
N ASP A 321 39.26 47.00 67.17
CA ASP A 321 38.39 46.46 66.12
C ASP A 321 38.98 45.44 65.13
N TYR A 322 39.31 44.23 65.59
CA TYR A 322 39.47 43.06 64.71
C TYR A 322 38.22 42.18 64.56
N LYS A 323 37.10 42.55 65.23
CA LYS A 323 35.80 41.91 64.99
C LYS A 323 35.28 42.16 63.57
N SER A 324 35.64 43.27 62.92
CA SER A 324 35.29 43.52 61.51
C SER A 324 36.25 42.85 60.54
N ALA A 325 37.56 42.84 60.80
CA ALA A 325 38.55 42.30 59.86
C ALA A 325 38.53 40.76 59.75
N SER A 326 38.28 40.04 60.85
CA SER A 326 38.10 38.58 60.82
C SER A 326 36.77 38.19 60.15
N HIS A 327 35.70 38.95 60.39
CA HIS A 327 34.42 38.74 59.70
C HIS A 327 34.53 39.09 58.21
N LEU A 328 35.23 40.15 57.82
CA LEU A 328 35.44 40.56 56.43
C LEU A 328 36.40 39.62 55.68
N ALA A 329 37.47 39.12 56.31
CA ALA A 329 38.37 38.16 55.69
C ALA A 329 37.71 36.78 55.51
N LEU A 330 36.93 36.32 56.50
CA LEU A 330 36.20 35.05 56.39
C LEU A 330 34.98 35.17 55.46
N CYS A 331 34.29 36.31 55.42
CA CYS A 331 33.22 36.57 54.45
C CYS A 331 33.78 36.73 53.03
N GLY A 332 34.98 37.30 52.87
CA GLY A 332 35.73 37.35 51.61
C GLY A 332 36.20 35.97 51.14
N ILE A 333 36.59 35.07 52.05
CA ILE A 333 36.83 33.65 51.72
C ILE A 333 35.51 32.98 51.32
N GLN A 334 34.40 33.28 51.98
CA GLN A 334 33.07 32.80 51.59
C GLN A 334 32.70 33.25 50.16
N SER A 335 32.81 34.54 49.82
CA SER A 335 32.54 35.05 48.47
C SER A 335 33.52 34.53 47.42
N SER A 336 34.82 34.48 47.71
CA SER A 336 35.84 34.04 46.73
C SER A 336 35.85 32.52 46.50
N HIS A 337 35.53 31.69 47.51
CA HIS A 337 35.31 30.25 47.29
C HIS A 337 33.97 29.98 46.60
N GLN A 338 32.95 30.82 46.84
CA GLN A 338 31.65 30.71 46.19
C GLN A 338 31.71 31.17 44.72
N GLU A 339 32.46 32.22 44.38
CA GLU A 339 32.75 32.67 43.01
C GLU A 339 33.70 31.72 42.24
N ARG A 340 34.69 31.12 42.92
CA ARG A 340 35.59 30.14 42.27
C ARG A 340 34.99 28.74 42.14
N CYS A 341 33.98 28.38 42.96
CA CYS A 341 33.25 27.11 42.85
C CYS A 341 31.93 27.23 42.07
N PHE A 342 31.42 28.43 41.80
CA PHE A 342 30.35 28.69 40.85
C PHE A 342 30.87 29.65 39.76
N PRO A 343 31.47 29.16 38.66
CA PRO A 343 31.39 29.93 37.43
C PRO A 343 29.89 29.99 37.10
N LEU A 344 29.30 31.18 37.20
CA LEU A 344 27.98 31.47 36.65
C LEU A 344 27.96 30.93 35.23
N ILE A 345 27.24 29.83 35.00
CA ILE A 345 26.80 29.46 33.66
C ILE A 345 25.84 30.59 33.27
N VAL A 346 26.35 31.52 32.49
CA VAL A 346 25.56 32.55 31.83
C VAL A 346 24.67 31.82 30.83
N VAL A 347 23.43 31.53 31.24
CA VAL A 347 22.35 31.22 30.32
C VAL A 347 21.90 32.56 29.71
N PRO A 348 21.99 32.77 28.39
CA PRO A 348 21.44 33.97 27.78
C PRO A 348 19.91 33.91 27.88
N SER A 349 19.34 34.75 28.73
CA SER A 349 17.90 34.99 28.75
C SER A 349 17.55 35.92 27.58
N ALA A 350 17.09 35.32 26.48
CA ALA A 350 16.42 36.04 25.42
C ALA A 350 15.02 36.43 25.89
N LYS A 351 14.83 37.69 26.32
CA LYS A 351 13.55 38.40 26.27
C LYS A 351 13.76 39.90 26.05
N GLY A 352 13.51 40.34 24.83
CA GLY A 352 13.01 41.67 24.49
C GLY A 352 11.99 41.44 23.37
N SER A 353 10.70 41.46 23.70
CA SER A 353 9.81 42.63 23.57
C SER A 353 9.19 42.68 22.18
N GLY A 354 7.86 42.49 22.14
CA GLY A 354 7.08 42.61 20.92
C GLY A 354 7.13 44.01 20.33
N VAL A 355 7.05 44.03 19.01
CA VAL A 355 5.99 44.72 18.27
C VAL A 355 5.26 43.66 17.48
#